data_AF-A0A951M9G9-F1
#
_entry.id   AF-A0A951M9G9-F1
#
_cell.length_a   1.000
_cell.length_b   1.000
_cell.length_c   1.000
_cell.angle_alpha   90.00
_cell.angle_beta   90.00
_cell.angle_gamma   90.00
#
_symmetry.space_group_name_H-M   'P 1'
#
loop_
_entity.id
_entity.type
_entity.pdbx_description
1 polymer ?
#
loop_
_entity_poly.entity_id
_entity_poly.type
_entity_poly.pdbx_seq_one_letter_code
_entity_poly.pdbx_strand_id
1 'polypeptide(L)'
;MPAKSPPPSEQSAAQLKEVGSTLRARRKALQVSSTVAAEAAGISRVTLHRLETGEPSVAAGAWANAAAALGMSLAAISAHEPLEADHGTAPLDRTAWIPVRVRLSEYPQLQALAWQVHGTDTLSPMEALGIYERNARHLDMAAMSAEEQALLQALRTGLGDGWAATKGNDV
;
A
#
# COMPACT_ATOMS: atom_id res chain seq x y z
N MET A 1 -38.68 3.17 13.07
CA MET A 1 -37.98 4.18 12.25
C MET A 1 -36.49 3.98 12.43
N PRO A 2 -35.65 4.11 11.38
CA PRO A 2 -34.21 4.06 11.57
C PRO A 2 -33.77 5.20 12.51
N ALA A 3 -32.79 4.94 13.37
CA ALA A 3 -32.22 5.97 14.23
C ALA A 3 -31.58 7.08 13.38
N LYS A 4 -31.66 8.34 13.85
CA LYS A 4 -30.91 9.45 13.23
C LYS A 4 -29.42 9.14 13.31
N SER A 5 -28.71 9.25 12.20
CA SER A 5 -27.26 9.07 12.17
C SER A 5 -26.57 10.10 13.07
N PRO A 6 -25.52 9.72 13.81
CA PRO A 6 -24.73 10.69 14.57
C PRO A 6 -24.07 11.70 13.62
N PRO A 7 -23.81 12.94 14.07
CA PRO A 7 -23.06 13.90 13.26
C PRO A 7 -21.65 13.36 12.98
N PRO A 8 -21.14 13.47 11.74
CA PRO A 8 -19.78 13.03 11.43
C PRO A 8 -18.75 13.94 12.10
N SER A 9 -17.59 13.39 12.46
CA SER A 9 -16.40 14.20 12.71
C SER A 9 -15.88 14.80 11.40
N GLU A 10 -15.05 15.84 11.48
CA GLU A 10 -14.41 16.43 10.29
C GLU A 10 -13.62 15.38 9.48
N GLN A 11 -12.88 14.51 10.18
CA GLN A 11 -12.13 13.41 9.57
C GLN A 11 -13.05 12.43 8.84
N SER A 12 -14.16 12.01 9.47
CA SER A 12 -15.11 11.10 8.84
C SER A 12 -15.82 11.73 7.64
N ALA A 13 -16.15 13.02 7.71
CA ALA A 13 -16.71 13.76 6.57
C ALA A 13 -15.72 13.84 5.40
N ALA A 14 -14.44 14.08 5.68
CA ALA A 14 -13.38 14.09 4.67
C ALA A 14 -13.22 12.71 4.01
N GLN A 15 -13.18 11.63 4.81
CA GLN A 15 -13.09 10.25 4.31
C GLN A 15 -14.29 9.88 3.42
N LEU A 16 -15.51 10.23 3.82
CA LEU A 16 -16.71 9.98 3.01
C LEU A 16 -16.67 10.73 1.68
N LYS A 17 -16.18 11.97 1.67
CA LYS A 17 -16.00 12.77 0.46
C LYS A 17 -14.98 12.15 -0.48
N GLU A 18 -13.88 11.61 0.06
CA GLU A 18 -12.87 10.89 -0.69
C GLU A 18 -13.45 9.63 -1.33
N VAL A 19 -14.11 8.77 -0.55
CA VAL A 19 -14.78 7.55 -1.05
C VAL A 19 -15.81 7.89 -2.14
N GLY A 20 -16.65 8.91 -1.92
CA GLY A 20 -17.63 9.38 -2.89
C GLY A 20 -16.99 9.85 -4.21
N SER A 21 -15.89 10.60 -4.12
CA SER A 21 -15.14 11.07 -5.28
C SER A 21 -14.50 9.92 -6.07
N THR A 22 -13.99 8.90 -5.37
CA THR A 22 -13.42 7.69 -5.96
C THR A 22 -14.46 6.89 -6.72
N LEU A 23 -15.66 6.70 -6.16
CA LEU A 23 -16.79 6.05 -6.83
C LEU A 23 -17.20 6.82 -8.10
N ARG A 24 -17.29 8.16 -8.02
CA ARG A 24 -17.58 9.02 -9.18
C ARG A 24 -16.51 8.91 -10.26
N ALA A 25 -15.24 8.88 -9.89
CA ALA A 25 -14.12 8.76 -10.81
C ALA A 25 -14.16 7.41 -11.53
N ARG A 26 -14.36 6.30 -10.80
CA ARG A 26 -14.51 4.97 -11.39
C ARG A 26 -15.66 4.92 -12.38
N ARG A 27 -16.84 5.44 -12.01
CA ARG A 27 -17.99 5.48 -12.90
C ARG A 27 -17.69 6.24 -14.20
N LYS A 28 -17.01 7.39 -14.11
CA LYS A 28 -16.60 8.16 -15.29
C LYS A 28 -15.58 7.41 -16.15
N ALA A 29 -14.62 6.72 -15.53
CA ALA A 29 -13.64 5.91 -16.25
C ALA A 29 -14.29 4.75 -17.03
N LEU A 30 -15.37 4.17 -16.48
CA LEU A 30 -16.21 3.18 -17.17
C LEU A 30 -17.20 3.80 -18.19
N GLN A 31 -17.22 5.14 -18.32
CA GLN A 31 -18.16 5.88 -19.17
C GLN A 31 -19.64 5.59 -18.88
N VAL A 32 -19.97 5.19 -17.64
CA VAL A 32 -21.35 4.87 -17.22
C VAL A 32 -22.08 6.13 -16.75
N SER A 33 -23.32 6.31 -17.20
CA SER A 33 -24.15 7.43 -16.77
C SER A 33 -24.57 7.29 -15.30
N SER A 34 -24.90 8.42 -14.65
CA SER A 34 -25.42 8.38 -13.26
C SER A 34 -26.69 7.54 -13.13
N THR A 35 -27.53 7.50 -14.18
CA THR A 35 -28.81 6.81 -14.13
C THR A 35 -28.58 5.30 -14.18
N VAL A 36 -27.76 4.84 -15.12
CA VAL A 36 -27.42 3.42 -15.27
C VAL A 36 -26.70 2.88 -14.03
N ALA A 37 -25.75 3.64 -13.47
CA ALA A 37 -25.07 3.23 -12.25
C ALA A 37 -26.02 3.15 -11.04
N ALA A 38 -26.96 4.08 -10.92
CA ALA A 38 -27.93 4.06 -9.83
C ALA A 38 -28.89 2.86 -9.95
N GLU A 39 -29.36 2.58 -11.16
CA GLU A 39 -30.21 1.42 -11.47
C GLU A 39 -29.49 0.10 -11.18
N ALA A 40 -28.24 -0.06 -11.64
CA ALA A 40 -27.42 -1.24 -11.37
C ALA A 40 -27.13 -1.44 -9.88
N ALA A 41 -27.04 -0.36 -9.10
CA ALA A 41 -26.87 -0.41 -7.65
C ALA A 41 -28.19 -0.57 -6.88
N GLY A 42 -29.34 -0.59 -7.56
CA GLY A 42 -30.66 -0.68 -6.92
C GLY A 42 -31.01 0.53 -6.05
N ILE A 43 -30.49 1.72 -6.37
CA ILE A 43 -30.72 2.96 -5.62
C ILE A 43 -31.25 4.07 -6.51
N SER A 44 -31.82 5.12 -5.91
CA SER A 44 -32.24 6.30 -6.67
C SER A 44 -31.03 7.09 -7.20
N ARG A 45 -31.19 7.80 -8.32
CA ARG A 45 -30.18 8.72 -8.85
C ARG A 45 -29.78 9.80 -7.83
N VAL A 46 -30.72 10.26 -7.00
CA VAL A 46 -30.45 11.23 -5.92
C VAL A 46 -29.59 10.62 -4.82
N THR A 47 -29.82 9.35 -4.47
CA THR A 47 -28.97 8.61 -3.53
C THR A 47 -27.57 8.44 -4.06
N LEU A 48 -27.41 8.06 -5.34
CA LEU A 48 -26.10 8.00 -5.98
C LEU A 48 -25.39 9.35 -5.96
N HIS A 49 -26.11 10.45 -6.25
CA HIS A 49 -25.53 11.78 -6.21
C HIS A 49 -25.01 12.16 -4.81
N ARG A 50 -25.83 11.93 -3.76
CA ARG A 50 -25.45 12.18 -2.36
C ARG A 50 -24.22 11.37 -1.94
N LEU A 51 -24.17 10.11 -2.36
CA LEU A 51 -23.03 9.22 -2.17
C LEU A 51 -21.77 9.79 -2.87
N GLU A 52 -21.87 10.20 -4.14
CA GLU A 52 -20.74 10.78 -4.88
C GLU A 52 -20.23 12.11 -4.26
N THR A 53 -21.06 12.79 -3.45
CA THR A 53 -20.67 14.01 -2.73
C THR A 53 -20.19 13.76 -1.30
N GLY A 54 -20.21 12.51 -0.80
CA GLY A 54 -19.74 12.19 0.56
C GLY A 54 -20.79 12.36 1.66
N GLU A 55 -22.09 12.30 1.33
CA GLU A 55 -23.15 12.57 2.29
C GLU A 55 -23.21 11.48 3.40
N PRO A 56 -23.01 11.81 4.68
CA PRO A 56 -22.95 10.83 5.79
C PRO A 56 -24.26 10.11 6.08
N SER A 57 -25.40 10.73 5.74
CA SER A 57 -26.72 10.18 6.02
C SER A 57 -27.16 9.09 5.03
N VAL A 58 -26.30 8.74 4.05
CA VAL A 58 -26.54 7.62 3.14
C VAL A 58 -26.18 6.29 3.83
N ALA A 59 -27.12 5.34 3.81
CA ALA A 59 -26.93 4.04 4.45
C ALA A 59 -25.72 3.28 3.89
N ALA A 60 -24.94 2.63 4.76
CA ALA A 60 -23.75 1.85 4.39
C ALA A 60 -24.02 0.81 3.27
N GLY A 61 -25.20 0.19 3.27
CA GLY A 61 -25.60 -0.74 2.21
C GLY A 61 -25.69 -0.10 0.82
N ALA A 62 -26.09 1.18 0.72
CA ALA A 62 -26.10 1.89 -0.55
C ALA A 62 -24.68 2.19 -1.06
N TRP A 63 -23.73 2.44 -0.14
CA TRP A 63 -22.30 2.55 -0.48
C TRP A 63 -21.76 1.24 -1.04
N ALA A 64 -22.03 0.12 -0.36
CA ALA A 64 -21.60 -1.21 -0.80
C ALA A 64 -22.19 -1.59 -2.17
N ASN A 65 -23.49 -1.34 -2.39
CA ASN A 65 -24.14 -1.64 -3.66
C ASN A 65 -23.56 -0.81 -4.82
N ALA A 66 -23.32 0.48 -4.60
CA ALA A 66 -22.72 1.35 -5.61
C ALA A 66 -21.28 0.92 -5.95
N ALA A 67 -20.48 0.55 -4.94
CA ALA A 67 -19.15 -0.01 -5.16
C ALA A 67 -19.22 -1.30 -6.00
N ALA A 68 -20.07 -2.25 -5.60
CA ALA A 68 -20.24 -3.53 -6.31
C ALA A 68 -20.70 -3.33 -7.77
N ALA A 69 -21.67 -2.43 -8.01
CA ALA A 69 -22.15 -2.10 -9.36
C ALA A 69 -21.06 -1.49 -10.26
N LEU A 70 -20.03 -0.86 -9.67
CA LEU A 70 -18.88 -0.30 -10.38
C LEU A 70 -17.66 -1.25 -10.41
N GLY A 71 -17.83 -2.49 -9.94
CA GLY A 71 -16.78 -3.49 -9.86
C GLY A 71 -15.70 -3.14 -8.83
N MET A 72 -16.08 -2.52 -7.71
CA MET A 72 -15.20 -2.16 -6.59
C MET A 72 -15.63 -2.88 -5.31
N SER A 73 -14.66 -3.16 -4.44
CA SER A 73 -14.89 -3.70 -3.10
C SER A 73 -14.75 -2.57 -2.07
N LEU A 74 -15.69 -2.48 -1.12
CA LEU A 74 -15.60 -1.54 0.00
C LEU A 74 -14.99 -2.25 1.21
N ALA A 75 -13.78 -1.83 1.60
CA ALA A 75 -13.05 -2.39 2.73
C ALA A 75 -12.66 -1.28 3.71
N ALA A 76 -12.67 -1.59 5.01
CA ALA A 76 -12.00 -0.76 6.00
C ALA A 76 -10.52 -1.12 5.99
N ILE A 77 -9.66 -0.11 5.83
CA ILE A 77 -8.21 -0.28 5.86
C ILE A 77 -7.72 0.29 7.18
N SER A 78 -7.00 -0.52 7.95
CA SER A 78 -6.39 -0.09 9.21
C SER A 78 -5.37 1.01 8.95
N ALA A 79 -5.52 2.15 9.61
CA ALA A 79 -4.56 3.27 9.51
C ALA A 79 -3.17 2.93 10.09
N HIS A 80 -3.08 1.85 10.88
CA HIS A 80 -1.88 1.46 11.63
C HIS A 80 -1.46 0.00 11.45
N GLU A 81 -2.06 -0.76 10.54
CA GLU A 81 -1.50 -2.07 10.18
C GLU A 81 -0.53 -1.88 9.01
N PRO A 82 0.73 -2.32 9.14
CA PRO A 82 1.51 -2.66 7.97
C PRO A 82 0.67 -3.68 7.21
N LEU A 83 0.27 -3.36 5.98
CA LEU A 83 -0.34 -4.34 5.08
C LEU A 83 0.57 -5.57 5.07
N GLU A 84 0.12 -6.65 5.72
CA GLU A 84 0.55 -7.99 5.34
C GLU A 84 0.19 -8.08 3.86
N ALA A 85 1.23 -8.00 3.03
CA ALA A 85 1.12 -7.82 1.60
C ALA A 85 0.32 -8.96 0.99
N ASP A 86 -0.96 -8.69 0.73
CA ASP A 86 -1.69 -9.43 -0.29
C ASP A 86 -1.00 -9.13 -1.62
N HIS A 87 -0.54 -10.20 -2.26
CA HIS A 87 0.27 -10.15 -3.45
C HIS A 87 -0.55 -9.58 -4.61
N GLY A 88 -0.27 -8.33 -4.94
CA GLY A 88 -0.58 -7.75 -6.23
C GLY A 88 -1.72 -6.73 -6.19
N THR A 89 -1.36 -5.45 -6.19
CA THR A 89 -1.59 -4.54 -7.33
C THR A 89 -1.04 -3.15 -6.97
N ALA A 90 -0.15 -2.66 -7.83
CA ALA A 90 0.47 -1.32 -7.89
C ALA A 90 1.68 -1.05 -6.96
N PRO A 91 2.74 -0.39 -7.48
CA PRO A 91 3.97 -0.18 -6.75
C PRO A 91 3.79 1.02 -5.82
N LEU A 92 3.72 0.77 -4.51
CA LEU A 92 4.33 1.68 -3.55
C LEU A 92 5.76 1.95 -4.03
N ASP A 93 6.28 3.16 -3.85
CA ASP A 93 7.68 3.44 -4.13
C ASP A 93 8.56 2.61 -3.18
N ARG A 94 8.84 1.36 -3.58
CA ARG A 94 9.55 0.35 -2.78
C ARG A 94 10.99 0.79 -2.48
N THR A 95 11.48 1.80 -3.20
CA THR A 95 12.76 2.47 -2.98
C THR A 95 12.79 3.26 -1.66
N ALA A 96 11.63 3.64 -1.11
CA ALA A 96 11.53 4.40 0.13
C ALA A 96 11.12 3.55 1.35
N TRP A 97 10.91 2.24 1.17
CA TRP A 97 10.43 1.35 2.23
C TRP A 97 11.51 0.34 2.62
N ILE A 98 11.90 0.33 3.90
CA ILE A 98 12.80 -0.70 4.44
C ILE A 98 11.95 -1.75 5.19
N PRO A 99 11.90 -3.01 4.74
CA PRO A 99 11.17 -4.07 5.44
C PRO A 99 11.85 -4.40 6.77
N VAL A 100 11.09 -4.67 7.84
CA VAL A 100 11.67 -4.99 9.17
C VAL A 100 12.43 -6.33 9.17
N ARG A 101 12.05 -7.25 8.28
CA ARG A 101 12.75 -8.52 8.03
C ARG A 101 12.86 -8.77 6.53
N VAL A 102 14.06 -9.11 6.09
CA VAL A 102 14.40 -9.44 4.70
C VAL A 102 14.44 -10.96 4.58
N ARG A 103 13.52 -11.56 3.81
CA ARG A 103 13.51 -13.01 3.55
C ARG A 103 14.47 -13.34 2.42
N LEU A 104 15.41 -14.26 2.66
CA LEU A 104 16.42 -14.61 1.66
C LEU A 104 15.82 -15.21 0.39
N SER A 105 14.74 -15.99 0.51
CA SER A 105 14.06 -16.63 -0.63
C SER A 105 13.47 -15.66 -1.65
N GLU A 106 13.24 -14.41 -1.26
CA GLU A 106 12.66 -13.37 -2.12
C GLU A 106 13.74 -12.62 -2.94
N TYR A 107 15.02 -12.81 -2.59
CA TYR A 107 16.15 -12.05 -3.12
C TYR A 107 17.30 -13.00 -3.52
N PRO A 108 17.29 -13.53 -4.77
CA PRO A 108 18.21 -14.58 -5.20
C PRO A 108 19.70 -14.20 -5.13
N GLN A 109 20.05 -12.94 -5.41
CA GLN A 109 21.44 -12.49 -5.31
C GLN A 109 21.85 -12.35 -3.85
N LEU A 110 20.98 -11.78 -3.00
CA LEU A 110 21.23 -11.73 -1.56
C LEU A 110 21.40 -13.13 -0.96
N GLN A 111 20.57 -14.08 -1.36
CA GLN A 111 20.66 -15.48 -0.92
C GLN A 111 21.98 -16.12 -1.33
N ALA A 112 22.44 -15.92 -2.57
CA ALA A 112 23.72 -16.43 -3.05
C ALA A 112 24.92 -15.83 -2.28
N LEU A 113 24.81 -14.56 -1.89
CA LEU A 113 25.85 -13.84 -1.13
C LEU A 113 25.82 -14.13 0.38
N ALA A 114 24.67 -14.54 0.92
CA ALA A 114 24.48 -14.85 2.34
C ALA A 114 25.01 -16.24 2.75
N TRP A 115 25.92 -16.83 1.98
CA TRP A 115 26.49 -18.16 2.25
C TRP A 115 27.17 -18.30 3.62
N GLN A 116 27.62 -17.19 4.23
CA GLN A 116 28.19 -17.16 5.60
C GLN A 116 27.12 -17.16 6.71
N VAL A 117 25.87 -16.87 6.37
CA VAL A 117 24.76 -16.86 7.33
C VAL A 117 24.12 -18.24 7.33
N HIS A 118 24.66 -19.14 8.15
CA HIS A 118 24.12 -20.48 8.29
C HIS A 118 22.89 -20.50 9.22
N GLY A 119 21.73 -20.95 8.70
CA GLY A 119 20.58 -21.35 9.51
C GLY A 119 19.51 -20.29 9.77
N THR A 120 19.53 -19.14 9.09
CA THR A 120 18.44 -18.15 9.16
C THR A 120 17.87 -17.83 7.78
N ASP A 121 16.56 -18.01 7.62
CA ASP A 121 15.85 -17.68 6.37
C ASP A 121 15.51 -16.18 6.27
N THR A 122 15.71 -15.44 7.36
CA THR A 122 15.41 -14.01 7.48
C THR A 122 16.58 -13.24 8.06
N LEU A 123 16.86 -12.07 7.47
CA LEU A 123 17.86 -11.11 7.92
C LEU A 123 17.20 -9.81 8.38
N SER A 124 17.87 -9.10 9.30
CA SER A 124 17.55 -7.70 9.53
C SER A 124 18.03 -6.83 8.36
N PRO A 125 17.46 -5.63 8.17
CA PRO A 125 17.89 -4.69 7.13
C PRO A 125 19.38 -4.32 7.16
N MET A 126 19.93 -4.18 8.37
CA MET A 126 21.35 -3.86 8.55
C MET A 126 22.24 -5.03 8.13
N GLU A 127 21.86 -6.27 8.44
CA GLU A 127 22.59 -7.45 8.01
C GLU A 127 22.55 -7.60 6.49
N ALA A 128 21.38 -7.39 5.88
CA ALA A 128 21.23 -7.43 4.43
C ALA A 128 22.12 -6.39 3.74
N LEU A 129 22.11 -5.13 4.19
CA LEU A 129 22.97 -4.07 3.65
C LEU A 129 24.46 -4.42 3.82
N GLY A 130 24.86 -4.89 5.01
CA GLY A 130 26.23 -5.28 5.29
C GLY A 130 26.73 -6.45 4.43
N ILE A 131 25.85 -7.39 4.04
CA ILE A 131 26.18 -8.47 3.11
C ILE A 131 26.39 -7.91 1.69
N TYR A 132 25.52 -7.02 1.22
CA TYR A 132 25.66 -6.37 -0.08
C TYR A 132 26.95 -5.56 -0.19
N GLU A 133 27.29 -4.77 0.83
CA GLU A 133 28.50 -3.95 0.84
C GLU A 133 29.78 -4.80 0.86
N ARG A 134 29.85 -5.81 1.74
CA ARG A 134 31.03 -6.70 1.83
C ARG A 134 31.25 -7.52 0.55
N ASN A 135 30.19 -7.85 -0.16
CA ASN A 135 30.25 -8.67 -1.37
C ASN A 135 30.04 -7.86 -2.65
N ALA A 136 30.25 -6.54 -2.63
CA ALA A 136 30.02 -5.66 -3.77
C ALA A 136 30.75 -6.10 -5.06
N ARG A 137 31.93 -6.70 -4.92
CA ARG A 137 32.72 -7.24 -6.05
C ARG A 137 32.13 -8.50 -6.71
N HIS A 138 31.19 -9.16 -6.03
CA HIS A 138 30.49 -10.37 -6.49
C HIS A 138 29.02 -10.10 -6.82
N LEU A 139 28.57 -8.85 -6.70
CA LEU A 139 27.20 -8.47 -6.96
C LEU A 139 26.99 -8.29 -8.46
N ASP A 140 26.15 -9.14 -9.06
CA ASP A 140 25.74 -8.99 -10.45
C ASP A 140 24.47 -8.14 -10.53
N MET A 141 24.67 -6.83 -10.65
CA MET A 141 23.58 -5.85 -10.79
C MET A 141 22.67 -6.11 -12.01
N ALA A 142 23.21 -6.72 -13.07
CA ALA A 142 22.47 -6.99 -14.30
C ALA A 142 21.54 -8.21 -14.15
N ALA A 143 21.86 -9.12 -13.23
CA ALA A 143 21.05 -10.28 -12.90
C ALA A 143 20.03 -10.04 -11.77
N MET A 144 20.07 -8.89 -11.10
CA MET A 144 19.13 -8.55 -10.01
C MET A 144 17.72 -8.26 -10.53
N SER A 145 16.71 -8.75 -9.82
CA SER A 145 15.32 -8.39 -10.10
C SER A 145 15.06 -6.91 -9.77
N ALA A 146 14.03 -6.32 -10.39
CA ALA A 146 13.62 -4.94 -10.09
C ALA A 146 13.25 -4.75 -8.60
N GLU A 147 12.72 -5.80 -7.96
CA GLU A 147 12.36 -5.78 -6.54
C GLU A 147 13.61 -5.80 -5.64
N GLU A 148 14.63 -6.56 -6.02
CA GLU A 148 15.89 -6.66 -5.30
C GLU A 148 16.72 -5.37 -5.43
N GLN A 149 16.69 -4.75 -6.61
CA GLN A 149 17.30 -3.43 -6.84
C GLN A 149 16.61 -2.34 -5.99
N ALA A 150 15.28 -2.36 -5.90
CA ALA A 150 14.52 -1.44 -5.07
C ALA A 150 14.85 -1.61 -3.58
N LEU A 151 14.98 -2.85 -3.10
CA LEU A 151 15.41 -3.12 -1.73
C LEU A 151 16.82 -2.57 -1.46
N LEU A 152 17.80 -2.88 -2.32
CA LEU A 152 19.17 -2.40 -2.14
C LEU A 152 19.24 -0.87 -2.10
N GLN A 153 18.46 -0.20 -2.96
CA GLN A 153 18.39 1.25 -2.97
C GLN A 153 17.73 1.79 -1.69
N ALA A 154 16.64 1.20 -1.22
CA ALA A 154 15.99 1.57 0.03
C ALA A 154 16.90 1.41 1.25
N LEU A 155 17.65 0.30 1.30
CA LEU A 155 18.63 0.02 2.35
C LEU A 155 19.74 1.08 2.34
N ARG A 156 20.29 1.42 1.18
CA ARG A 156 21.32 2.47 1.06
C ARG A 156 20.79 3.83 1.49
N THR A 157 19.60 4.21 1.05
CA THR A 157 19.00 5.51 1.38
C THR A 157 18.64 5.63 2.86
N GLY A 158 18.07 4.59 3.48
CA GLY A 158 17.61 4.69 4.87
C GLY A 158 18.61 4.23 5.93
N LEU A 159 19.66 3.47 5.58
CA LEU A 159 20.65 2.96 6.55
C LEU A 159 22.10 3.35 6.22
N GLY A 160 22.40 3.69 4.95
CA GLY A 160 23.76 4.02 4.50
C GLY A 160 24.30 5.33 5.08
N ASP A 161 23.46 6.35 5.26
CA ASP A 161 23.89 7.65 5.80
C ASP A 161 23.94 7.69 7.35
N GLY A 162 23.15 6.85 8.04
CA GLY A 162 23.05 6.85 9.50
C GLY A 162 24.17 6.09 10.23
N TRP A 163 24.73 5.05 9.61
CA TRP A 163 25.79 4.23 10.20
C TRP A 163 27.19 4.83 10.05
N ALA A 164 27.44 5.61 9.00
CA ALA A 164 28.72 6.32 8.83
C ALA A 164 28.92 7.39 9.92
N ALA A 165 27.85 8.05 10.37
CA ALA A 165 27.90 9.07 11.41
C ALA A 165 28.19 8.51 12.82
N THR A 166 27.86 7.24 13.08
CA THR A 166 28.06 6.60 14.40
C THR A 166 29.43 5.97 14.59
N LYS A 167 30.23 5.80 13.52
CA LYS A 167 31.64 5.34 13.62
C LYS A 167 32.67 6.47 13.77
N GLY A 168 32.25 7.73 13.82
CA GLY A 168 33.13 8.89 13.88
C GLY A 168 33.44 9.43 15.28
N ASN A 169 32.92 8.83 16.35
CA ASN A 169 33.11 9.32 17.72
C ASN A 169 33.57 8.19 18.66
N ASP A 170 34.76 7.66 18.41
CA ASP A 170 35.61 7.00 19.40
C ASP A 170 37.07 7.18 18.98
N VAL A 171 37.68 8.28 19.42
CA VAL A 171 39.13 8.47 19.62
C VAL A 171 39.33 9.12 20.98
#